data_AF-A0A849C7V8-F1
#
_entry.id   AF-A0A849C7V8-F1
#
_cell.length_a   1.000
_cell.length_b   1.000
_cell.length_c   1.000
_cell.angle_alpha   90.00
_cell.angle_beta   90.00
_cell.angle_gamma   90.00
#
_symmetry.space_group_name_H-M   'P 1'
#
loop_
_entity.id
_entity.type
_entity.pdbx_description
1 polymer ?
#
loop_
_entity_poly.entity_id
_entity_poly.type
_entity_poly.pdbx_seq_one_letter_code
_entity_poly.pdbx_strand_id
1 'polypeptide(L)' 'MHQAYEATGIGESTLRSLVRQGHLAARYYGSRVLIDAESLRRYYNSLPSERQVDREVAANRGML' A
#
# COMPACT_ATOMS: atom_id res chain seq x y z
N MET A 1 1.11 1.40 -13.68
CA MET A 1 0.67 2.18 -12.50
C MET A 1 -0.84 2.36 -12.49
N HIS A 2 -1.44 2.87 -13.56
CA HIS A 2 -2.91 3.00 -13.68
C HIS A 2 -3.74 1.82 -13.13
N GLN A 3 -3.47 0.58 -13.56
CA GLN A 3 -4.20 -0.61 -13.07
C GLN A 3 -4.08 -0.84 -11.55
N ALA A 4 -2.94 -0.51 -10.95
CA ALA A 4 -2.74 -0.65 -9.50
C ALA A 4 -3.51 0.43 -8.73
N TYR A 5 -3.63 1.64 -9.31
CA TYR A 5 -4.50 2.69 -8.79
C TYR A 5 -5.96 2.27 -8.86
N GLU A 6 -6.45 1.74 -9.98
CA GLU A 6 -7.83 1.27 -10.11
C GLU A 6 -8.17 0.15 -9.10
N ALA A 7 -7.21 -0.74 -8.83
CA ALA A 7 -7.43 -1.86 -7.92
C ALA A 7 -7.40 -1.49 -6.42
N THR A 8 -6.71 -0.41 -6.04
CA THR A 8 -6.43 -0.10 -4.61
C THR A 8 -6.85 1.31 -4.19
N GLY A 9 -7.11 2.21 -5.13
CA GLY A 9 -7.28 3.64 -4.90
C GLY A 9 -6.00 4.38 -4.53
N ILE A 10 -4.85 3.71 -4.41
CA ILE A 10 -3.57 4.34 -4.03
C ILE A 10 -3.03 5.15 -5.22
N GLY A 11 -2.79 6.44 -5.01
CA GLY A 11 -2.28 7.34 -6.05
C GLY A 11 -0.96 6.90 -6.66
N GLU A 12 -0.76 7.17 -7.95
CA GLU A 12 0.41 6.70 -8.70
C GLU A 12 1.76 7.18 -8.14
N SER A 13 1.81 8.41 -7.60
CA SER A 13 3.01 8.96 -6.96
C SER A 13 3.39 8.14 -5.73
N THR A 14 2.41 7.75 -4.92
CA THR A 14 2.60 6.89 -3.75
C THR A 14 3.05 5.50 -4.17
N LEU A 15 2.40 4.89 -5.17
CA LEU A 15 2.82 3.60 -5.72
C LEU A 15 4.29 3.64 -6.21
N ARG A 16 4.70 4.72 -6.87
CA ARG A 16 6.10 4.93 -7.28
C ARG A 16 7.05 5.00 -6.08
N SER A 17 6.68 5.74 -5.03
CA SER A 17 7.47 5.81 -3.80
C SER A 17 7.59 4.45 -3.12
N LEU A 18 6.50 3.67 -3.05
CA LEU A 18 6.49 2.34 -2.45
C LEU A 18 7.37 1.35 -3.21
N VAL A 19 7.36 1.39 -4.54
CA VAL A 19 8.30 0.61 -5.36
C VAL A 19 9.74 1.04 -5.10
N ARG A 20 10.01 2.36 -5.05
CA ARG A 20 11.36 2.90 -4.82
C ARG A 20 11.90 2.56 -3.42
N GLN A 21 11.02 2.47 -2.43
CA GLN A 21 11.34 2.10 -1.05
C GLN A 21 11.46 0.57 -0.86
N GLY A 22 11.16 -0.24 -1.89
CA GLY A 22 11.22 -1.70 -1.82
C GLY A 22 10.02 -2.34 -1.11
N HIS A 23 8.95 -1.59 -0.83
CA HIS A 23 7.72 -2.12 -0.24
C HIS A 23 6.86 -2.90 -1.24
N LEU A 24 6.97 -2.58 -2.54
CA LEU A 24 6.28 -3.28 -3.62
C LEU A 24 7.29 -3.90 -4.56
N ALA A 25 7.11 -5.20 -4.84
CA ALA A 25 7.85 -5.88 -5.89
C ALA A 25 7.40 -5.36 -7.25
N ALA A 26 8.36 -4.94 -8.08
CA ALA A 26 8.08 -4.43 -9.41
C ALA A 26 9.14 -4.86 -10.42
N ARG A 27 8.75 -4.89 -11.69
CA ARG A 27 9.61 -5.14 -12.84
C ARG A 27 9.48 -3.99 -13.83
N TYR A 28 10.54 -3.76 -14.60
CA TYR A 28 10.55 -2.77 -15.67
C TYR A 28 10.38 -3.46 -17.01
N TYR A 29 9.41 -3.01 -17.80
CA TYR A 29 9.22 -3.42 -19.19
C TYR A 29 9.33 -2.17 -20.08
N GLY A 30 10.55 -1.91 -20.55
CA GLY A 30 10.90 -0.64 -21.18
C GLY A 30 10.71 0.53 -20.22
N SER A 31 9.91 1.51 -20.63
CA SER A 31 9.55 2.68 -19.80
C SER A 31 8.41 2.42 -18.80
N ARG A 32 7.81 1.23 -18.81
CA ARG A 32 6.66 0.90 -17.96
C ARG A 32 7.08 0.13 -16.72
N VAL A 33 6.58 0.58 -15.57
CA VAL A 33 6.68 -0.16 -14.30
C VAL A 33 5.49 -1.08 -14.15
N LEU A 34 5.78 -2.37 -13.98
CA LEU A 34 4.82 -3.43 -13.71
C LEU A 34 4.95 -3.82 -12.24
N ILE A 35 3.91 -3.58 -11.45
CA ILE A 35 3.86 -4.01 -10.04
C ILE A 35 3.37 -5.45 -9.99
N ASP A 36 4.02 -6.27 -9.17
CA ASP A 36 3.56 -7.63 -8.89
C ASP A 36 2.22 -7.59 -8.14
N ALA A 37 1.22 -8.31 -8.68
CA ALA A 37 -0.14 -8.26 -8.18
C ALA A 37 -0.27 -8.84 -6.76
N GLU A 38 0.49 -9.88 -6.43
CA GLU A 38 0.45 -10.49 -5.11
C GLU A 38 1.11 -9.59 -4.07
N SER A 39 2.25 -8.98 -4.40
CA SER A 39 2.91 -7.98 -3.55
C SER A 39 1.98 -6.79 -3.28
N LEU A 40 1.30 -6.27 -4.30
CA LEU A 40 0.33 -5.19 -4.14
C LEU A 40 -0.83 -5.57 -3.23
N ARG A 41 -1.40 -6.77 -3.42
CA ARG A 41 -2.50 -7.29 -2.60
C ARG A 41 -2.08 -7.46 -1.14
N ARG A 42 -0.90 -8.04 -0.89
CA ARG A 42 -0.36 -8.21 0.48
C ARG A 42 -0.15 -6.87 1.15
N TYR A 43 0.44 -5.89 0.45
CA TYR A 43 0.61 -4.54 0.97
C TYR A 43 -0.72 -3.89 1.31
N TYR A 44 -1.67 -3.89 0.38
CA TYR A 44 -2.99 -3.29 0.59
C TYR A 44 -3.73 -3.91 1.78
N ASN A 45 -3.70 -5.24 1.92
CA ASN A 45 -4.33 -5.94 3.04
C ASN A 45 -3.61 -5.75 4.38
N SER A 46 -2.33 -5.34 4.36
CA SER A 46 -1.58 -5.01 5.57
C SER A 46 -1.89 -3.61 6.10
N LEU A 47 -2.55 -2.77 5.31
CA LEU A 47 -2.95 -1.44 5.77
C LEU A 47 -3.96 -1.59 6.91
N PRO A 48 -3.78 -0.85 8.02
CA PRO A 48 -4.69 -0.93 9.14
C PRO A 48 -6.08 -0.45 8.70
N SER A 49 -7.10 -1.24 9.00
CA SER A 49 -8.49 -0.83 8.78
C SER A 49 -8.85 0.30 9.76
N GLU A 50 -9.75 1.20 9.39
CA GLU A 50 -10.28 2.25 10.29
C GLU A 50 -10.67 1.70 11.67
N ARG A 51 -11.27 0.50 11.70
CA ARG A 51 -11.66 -0.18 12.96
C ARG A 51 -10.48 -0.62 13.81
N GLN A 52 -9.36 -1.00 13.18
CA GLN A 52 -8.15 -1.38 13.89
C GLN A 52 -7.48 -0.14 14.48
N VAL A 53 -7.40 0.95 13.70
CA VAL A 53 -6.85 2.24 14.15
C VAL A 53 -7.66 2.78 15.32
N ASP A 54 -9.00 2.77 15.25
CA ASP A 54 -9.86 3.25 16.33
C ASP A 54 -9.65 2.47 17.64
N ARG A 55 -9.55 1.13 17.54
CA ARG A 55 -9.24 0.26 18.69
C ARG A 55 -7.86 0.56 19.28
N GLU A 56 -6.83 0.72 18.44
CA GLU A 56 -5.46 1.01 18.89
C GLU A 56 -5.36 2.40 19.54
N VAL A 57 -6.04 3.41 18.98
CA VAL A 57 -6.11 4.76 19.56
C VAL A 57 -6.86 4.74 20.89
N ALA A 58 -7.98 4.02 20.98
CA ALA A 58 -8.72 3.85 22.24
C ALA A 58 -7.88 3.15 23.32
N ALA A 59 -7.13 2.11 22.95
CA ALA A 59 -6.23 1.40 23.86
C ALA A 59 -5.10 2.31 24.39
N ASN A 60 -4.50 3.13 23.53
CA ASN A 60 -3.45 4.08 23.94
C ASN A 60 -3.97 5.22 24.84
N ARG A 61 -5.22 5.65 24.65
CA ARG A 61 -5.84 6.70 25.49
C ARG A 61 -6.21 6.23 26.90
N GLY A 62 -6.44 4.93 27.10
CA GLY A 62 -6.76 4.36 28.42
C GLY A 62 -5.55 4.05 29.30
N MET A 63 -4.33 4.30 28.81
CA MET A 63 -3.06 4.03 29.52
C MET A 63 -2.36 5.29 30.06
N LEU A 64 -3.04 6.45 30.04
CA LEU A 64 -2.59 7.72 30.65
C LEU A 64 -3.43 8.05 31.88
#